data_AF-A0A6J2QV12-F1
#
_entry.id   AF-A0A6J2QV12-F1
#
_cell.length_a   1.000
_cell.length_b   1.000
_cell.length_c   1.000
_cell.angle_alpha   90.00
_cell.angle_beta   90.00
_cell.angle_gamma   90.00
#
_symmetry.space_group_name_H-M   'P 1'
#
loop_
_entity.id
_entity.type
_entity.pdbx_description
1 polymer ?
#
loop_
_entity_poly.entity_id
_entity_poly.type
_entity_poly.pdbx_seq_one_letter_code
_entity_poly.pdbx_strand_id
1 'polypeptide(L)'
;MGLIPEQGKCLPPPGVINRNSVWLAGAGWCTAVLHNAIIHRPPLKSGVHRQFLFATMGWFIGYYITKYENYTNARLDRDVNEYIKLHPEEFAAKEKKTFAEIVEPFYPVR
;
A
#
# COMPACT_ATOMS: atom_id res chain seq x y z
N MET A 1 -5.42 23.80 -0.33
CA MET A 1 -5.02 22.59 0.42
C MET A 1 -4.58 21.55 -0.58
N GLY A 2 -3.29 21.17 -0.61
CA GLY A 2 -2.81 20.12 -1.50
C GLY A 2 -3.41 18.75 -1.14
N LEU A 3 -3.31 17.78 -2.05
CA LEU A 3 -3.73 16.37 -1.85
C LEU A 3 -3.14 15.73 -0.57
N ILE A 4 -2.01 16.26 -0.08
CA ILE A 4 -1.36 15.83 1.16
C ILE A 4 -1.15 17.08 2.02
N PRO A 5 -1.62 17.11 3.27
CA PRO A 5 -1.41 18.24 4.18
C PRO A 5 0.07 18.39 4.55
N GLU A 6 0.47 19.57 5.01
CA GLU A 6 1.86 19.89 5.37
C GLU A 6 2.48 18.90 6.35
N GLN A 7 1.67 18.36 7.28
CA GLN A 7 2.06 17.33 8.25
C GLN A 7 2.58 16.04 7.57
N GLY A 8 2.06 15.71 6.39
CA GLY A 8 2.50 14.56 5.62
C GLY A 8 3.87 14.73 4.95
N LYS A 9 4.43 15.95 4.94
CA LYS A 9 5.81 16.19 4.46
C LYS A 9 6.88 15.73 5.45
N CYS A 10 6.52 15.52 6.72
CA CYS A 10 7.43 14.99 7.74
C CYS A 10 7.70 13.48 7.58
N LEU A 11 6.87 12.78 6.81
CA LEU A 11 7.02 11.35 6.58
C LEU A 11 8.10 11.07 5.53
N PRO A 12 8.86 9.97 5.66
CA PRO A 12 9.83 9.59 4.64
C PRO A 12 9.10 9.35 3.31
N PRO A 13 9.56 9.97 2.21
CA PRO A 13 8.94 9.76 0.91
C PRO A 13 9.09 8.30 0.48
N PRO A 14 8.12 7.74 -0.25
CA PRO A 14 8.28 6.41 -0.81
C PRO A 14 9.47 6.38 -1.78
N GLY A 15 10.15 5.24 -1.86
CA GLY A 15 11.20 5.04 -2.86
C GLY A 15 10.65 5.21 -4.27
N VAL A 16 11.51 5.65 -5.20
CA VAL A 16 11.13 5.80 -6.62
C VAL A 16 10.56 4.49 -7.16
N ILE A 17 11.21 3.37 -6.82
CA ILE A 17 10.73 2.01 -7.08
C ILE A 17 9.99 1.54 -5.82
N ASN A 18 8.65 1.56 -5.89
CA ASN A 18 7.80 1.00 -4.85
C ASN A 18 6.86 -0.06 -5.45
N ARG A 19 6.31 -0.95 -4.62
CA ARG A 19 5.46 -2.06 -5.09
C ARG A 19 4.25 -1.56 -5.89
N ASN A 20 3.58 -0.51 -5.40
CA ASN A 20 2.33 -0.03 -5.98
C ASN A 20 2.54 0.70 -7.32
N SER A 21 3.62 1.47 -7.47
CA SER A 21 3.98 2.16 -8.72
C SER A 21 4.43 1.16 -9.77
N VAL A 22 5.20 0.14 -9.40
CA VAL A 22 5.57 -0.94 -10.33
C VAL A 22 4.31 -1.70 -10.79
N TRP A 23 3.41 -2.01 -9.86
CA TRP A 23 2.13 -2.66 -10.19
C TRP A 23 1.32 -1.78 -11.14
N LEU A 24 1.06 -0.51 -10.79
CA LEU A 24 0.23 0.39 -11.58
C LEU A 24 0.85 0.76 -12.93
N ALA A 25 2.18 0.81 -13.03
CA ALA A 25 2.86 0.93 -14.30
C ALA A 25 2.64 -0.32 -15.18
N GLY A 26 2.73 -1.52 -14.60
CA GLY A 26 2.36 -2.77 -15.26
C GLY A 26 0.90 -2.77 -15.73
N ALA A 27 -0.02 -2.28 -14.90
CA ALA A 27 -1.43 -2.11 -15.24
C ALA A 27 -1.64 -1.19 -16.45
N GLY A 28 -0.98 -0.02 -16.42
CA GLY A 28 -1.04 0.97 -17.49
C GLY A 28 -0.51 0.40 -18.79
N TRP A 29 0.61 -0.31 -18.72
CA TRP A 29 1.18 -1.00 -19.87
C TRP A 29 0.23 -2.08 -20.42
N CYS A 30 -0.31 -2.95 -19.57
CA CYS A 30 -1.30 -3.97 -19.95
C CYS A 30 -2.54 -3.33 -20.61
N THR A 31 -3.02 -2.21 -20.07
CA THR A 31 -4.13 -1.46 -20.66
C THR A 31 -3.81 -0.98 -22.08
N ALA A 32 -2.60 -0.46 -22.30
CA ALA A 32 -2.18 0.01 -23.61
C ALA A 32 -2.04 -1.13 -24.64
N VAL A 33 -1.54 -2.28 -24.20
CA VAL A 33 -1.44 -3.50 -25.02
C VAL A 33 -2.83 -4.06 -25.34
N LEU A 34 -3.73 -4.12 -24.37
CA LEU A 34 -5.12 -4.55 -24.57
C LEU A 34 -5.85 -3.62 -25.54
N HIS A 35 -5.66 -2.31 -25.42
CA HIS A 35 -6.25 -1.35 -26.36
C HIS A 35 -5.74 -1.54 -27.79
N ASN A 36 -4.47 -1.92 -27.98
CA ASN A 36 -3.97 -2.30 -29.31
C ASN A 36 -4.64 -3.58 -29.83
N ALA A 37 -4.82 -4.58 -28.96
CA ALA A 37 -5.45 -5.84 -29.33
C ALA A 37 -6.92 -5.67 -29.75
N ILE A 38 -7.68 -4.83 -29.04
CA ILE A 38 -9.08 -4.51 -29.36
C ILE A 38 -9.21 -3.83 -30.74
N ILE A 39 -8.25 -2.98 -31.11
CA ILE A 39 -8.24 -2.28 -32.41
C ILE A 39 -7.60 -3.15 -33.52
N HIS A 40 -7.41 -4.45 -33.28
CA HIS A 40 -6.78 -5.38 -34.22
C HIS A 40 -5.40 -4.91 -34.73
N ARG A 41 -4.65 -4.16 -33.92
CA ARG A 41 -3.25 -3.78 -34.20
C ARG A 41 -2.31 -4.77 -33.54
N PRO A 42 -1.07 -4.97 -34.06
CA PRO A 42 -0.10 -5.85 -33.42
C PRO A 42 0.17 -5.37 -31.98
N PRO A 43 -0.20 -6.16 -30.94
CA PRO A 43 -0.34 -5.65 -29.57
C PRO A 43 0.93 -5.05 -28.98
N LEU A 44 2.07 -5.71 -29.26
CA LEU A 44 3.39 -5.34 -28.71
C LEU A 44 4.14 -4.35 -29.60
N LYS A 45 3.94 -4.38 -30.92
CA LYS A 45 4.73 -3.58 -31.89
C LYS A 45 4.11 -2.22 -32.18
N SER A 46 2.78 -2.10 -32.13
CA SER A 46 2.08 -0.86 -32.42
C SER A 46 2.04 0.05 -31.20
N GLY A 47 2.36 1.34 -31.38
CA GLY A 47 2.11 2.36 -30.35
C GLY A 47 3.01 2.25 -29.11
N VAL A 48 4.30 1.97 -29.29
CA VAL A 48 5.29 1.90 -28.19
C VAL A 48 5.33 3.20 -27.37
N HIS A 49 5.22 4.37 -28.03
CA HIS A 49 5.10 5.66 -27.35
C HIS A 49 3.89 5.71 -26.39
N ARG A 50 2.77 5.11 -26.79
CA ARG A 50 1.54 5.04 -25.99
C ARG A 50 1.70 4.04 -24.85
N GLN A 51 2.28 2.87 -25.11
CA GLN A 51 2.60 1.91 -24.06
C GLN A 51 3.48 2.53 -22.97
N PHE A 52 4.52 3.27 -23.37
CA PHE A 52 5.39 3.98 -22.44
C PHE A 52 4.64 5.08 -21.67
N LEU A 53 3.80 5.87 -22.35
CA LEU A 53 2.99 6.92 -21.72
C LEU A 53 2.05 6.35 -20.65
N PHE A 54 1.33 5.28 -20.94
CA PHE A 54 0.42 4.68 -19.95
C PHE A 54 1.19 4.05 -18.78
N ALA A 55 2.36 3.46 -19.03
CA ALA A 55 3.21 2.92 -17.97
C ALA A 55 3.75 4.03 -17.04
N THR A 56 4.25 5.14 -17.60
CA THR A 56 4.76 6.27 -16.79
C THR A 56 3.66 6.99 -16.04
N MET A 57 2.46 7.11 -16.62
CA MET A 57 1.29 7.66 -15.95
C MET A 57 0.87 6.77 -14.76
N GLY A 58 0.84 5.45 -14.96
CA GLY A 58 0.57 4.49 -13.88
C GLY A 58 1.61 4.55 -12.77
N TRP A 59 2.89 4.69 -13.12
CA TRP A 59 3.97 4.88 -12.16
C TRP A 59 3.79 6.16 -11.33
N PHE A 60 3.52 7.28 -12.00
CA PHE A 60 3.33 8.58 -11.36
C PHE A 60 2.14 8.53 -10.39
N ILE A 61 0.99 8.03 -10.84
CA ILE A 61 -0.19 7.88 -10.00
C ILE A 61 0.11 6.99 -8.80
N GLY A 62 0.79 5.85 -9.01
CA GLY A 62 1.16 4.94 -7.93
C GLY A 62 2.05 5.58 -6.87
N TYR A 63 2.97 6.46 -7.27
CA TYR A 63 3.82 7.17 -6.33
C TYR A 63 3.02 8.07 -5.37
N TYR A 64 2.07 8.84 -5.92
CA TYR A 64 1.22 9.72 -5.11
C TYR A 64 0.23 8.94 -4.25
N ILE A 65 -0.32 7.83 -4.76
CA ILE A 65 -1.19 6.95 -3.97
C ILE A 65 -0.43 6.38 -2.78
N THR A 66 0.78 5.82 -2.98
CA THR A 66 1.59 5.31 -1.86
C THR A 66 1.93 6.42 -0.86
N LYS A 67 2.19 7.64 -1.33
CA LYS A 67 2.45 8.77 -0.43
C LYS A 67 1.21 9.11 0.43
N TYR A 68 0.02 9.05 -0.15
CA TYR A 68 -1.23 9.26 0.56
C TYR A 68 -1.56 8.11 1.53
N GLU A 69 -1.31 6.87 1.12
CA GLU A 69 -1.46 5.67 1.95
C GLU A 69 -0.58 5.74 3.20
N ASN A 70 0.72 6.05 3.02
CA ASN A 70 1.66 6.21 4.13
C ASN A 70 1.20 7.30 5.12
N TYR A 71 0.69 8.42 4.59
CA TYR A 71 0.16 9.49 5.45
C TYR A 71 -1.06 9.04 6.25
N THR A 72 -1.99 8.35 5.60
CA THR A 72 -3.24 7.90 6.25
C THR A 72 -2.95 6.89 7.35
N ASN A 73 -2.06 5.92 7.08
CA ASN A 73 -1.67 4.91 8.06
C ASN A 73 -0.88 5.53 9.23
N ALA A 74 0.06 6.43 8.94
CA ALA A 74 0.81 7.12 9.99
C ALA A 74 -0.08 7.98 10.90
N ARG A 75 -1.09 8.65 10.33
CA ARG A 75 -2.09 9.39 11.09
C ARG A 75 -2.90 8.45 11.99
N LEU A 76 -3.38 7.34 11.44
CA LEU A 76 -4.15 6.35 12.19
C LEU A 76 -3.35 5.79 13.36
N ASP A 77 -2.09 5.41 13.14
CA ASP A 77 -1.21 4.91 14.20
C ASP A 77 -0.95 5.96 15.28
N ARG A 78 -0.78 7.24 14.89
CA ARG A 78 -0.63 8.34 15.84
C ARG A 78 -1.87 8.48 16.72
N ASP A 79 -3.05 8.55 16.10
CA ASP A 79 -4.32 8.80 16.79
C ASP A 79 -4.65 7.62 17.73
N VAL A 80 -4.41 6.38 17.31
CA VAL A 80 -4.56 5.17 18.15
C VAL A 80 -3.59 5.17 19.33
N ASN A 81 -2.31 5.47 19.09
CA ASN A 81 -1.31 5.51 20.16
C ASN A 81 -1.59 6.62 21.18
N GLU A 82 -2.11 7.75 20.74
CA GLU A 82 -2.53 8.85 21.62
C GLU A 82 -3.74 8.44 22.46
N TYR A 83 -4.73 7.77 21.86
CA TYR A 83 -5.89 7.26 22.58
C TYR A 83 -5.51 6.27 23.69
N ILE A 84 -4.62 5.31 23.40
CA ILE A 84 -4.13 4.32 24.38
C ILE A 84 -3.39 5.00 25.54
N LYS A 85 -2.62 6.05 25.26
CA LYS A 85 -1.90 6.81 26.31
C LYS A 85 -2.85 7.58 27.23
N LEU A 86 -3.97 8.07 26.71
CA LEU A 86 -4.96 8.81 27.49
C LEU A 86 -5.83 7.90 28.37
N HIS A 87 -6.04 6.64 27.97
CA HIS A 87 -6.92 5.68 28.66
C HIS A 87 -6.16 4.41 29.09
N PRO A 88 -5.16 4.51 29.98
CA PRO A 88 -4.39 3.34 30.43
C PRO A 88 -5.27 2.31 31.17
N GLU A 89 -6.39 2.72 31.76
CA GLU A 89 -7.36 1.83 32.42
C GLU A 89 -8.08 0.88 31.45
N GLU A 90 -8.34 1.32 30.22
CA GLU A 90 -8.97 0.48 29.19
C GLU A 90 -7.98 -0.52 28.59
N PHE A 91 -6.69 -0.17 28.56
CA PHE A 91 -5.61 -0.96 27.96
C PHE A 91 -4.59 -1.45 28.99
N ALA A 92 -5.07 -2.02 30.10
CA ALA A 92 -4.18 -2.60 31.10
C ALA A 92 -3.31 -3.72 30.49
N ALA A 93 -2.00 -3.64 30.73
CA ALA A 93 -1.06 -4.65 30.26
C ALA A 93 -1.33 -5.99 30.97
N LYS A 94 -1.89 -6.95 30.24
CA LYS A 94 -2.11 -8.30 30.75
C LYS A 94 -0.77 -9.01 30.90
N GLU A 95 -0.56 -9.66 32.05
CA GLU A 95 0.61 -10.52 32.25
C GLU A 95 0.65 -11.63 31.21
N LYS A 96 1.78 -11.74 30.50
CA LYS A 96 2.02 -12.76 29.49
C LYS A 96 2.45 -14.04 30.19
N LYS A 97 1.51 -14.97 30.38
CA LYS A 97 1.80 -16.31 30.93
C LYS A 97 2.57 -17.14 29.91
N THR A 98 3.52 -17.95 30.40
CA THR A 98 4.29 -18.84 29.54
C THR A 98 3.49 -20.10 29.19
N PHE A 99 3.84 -20.78 28.09
CA PHE A 99 3.23 -22.07 27.72
C PHE A 99 3.47 -23.18 28.75
N ALA A 100 4.37 -22.98 29.72
CA ALA A 100 4.52 -23.88 30.85
C ALA A 100 3.33 -23.80 31.83
N GLU A 101 2.64 -22.66 31.87
CA GLU A 101 1.49 -22.42 32.76
C GLU A 101 0.14 -22.65 32.06
N ILE A 102 0.12 -22.64 30.72
CA ILE A 102 -1.09 -22.78 29.90
C ILE A 102 -1.13 -24.21 29.33
N VAL A 103 -2.05 -25.03 29.84
CA VAL A 103 -2.30 -26.38 29.28
C VAL A 103 -3.45 -26.30 28.30
N GLU A 104 -3.12 -26.34 27.00
CA GLU A 104 -4.13 -26.45 25.95
C GLU A 104 -4.52 -27.93 25.74
N PRO A 105 -5.81 -28.23 25.49
CA PRO A 105 -6.24 -29.57 25.16
C PRO A 105 -5.68 -29.99 23.79
N PHE A 106 -4.95 -31.11 23.76
CA PHE A 106 -4.43 -31.69 22.51
C PHE A 106 -5.49 -32.54 21.82
N TYR A 107 -5.88 -32.15 20.60
CA TYR A 107 -6.79 -32.91 19.74
C TYR A 107 -6.01 -33.60 18.61
N PRO A 108 -5.71 -34.91 18.72
CA PRO A 108 -4.98 -35.62 17.68
C PRO A 108 -5.82 -35.78 16.41
N VAL A 109 -5.21 -35.56 15.23
CA VAL A 109 -5.79 -35.91 13.94
C VAL A 109 -5.64 -37.42 13.75
N ARG A 110 -6.76 -38.14 13.65
CA ARG A 110 -6.83 -39.60 13.46
C ARG A 110 -7.42 -39.92 12.10
#